data_AF-A0AAE1KHD1-F1
#
_entry.id   AF-A0AAE1KHD1-F1
#
_cell.length_a   1.000
_cell.length_b   1.000
_cell.length_c   1.000
_cell.angle_alpha   90.00
_cell.angle_beta   90.00
_cell.angle_gamma   90.00
#
_symmetry.space_group_name_H-M   'P 1'
#
loop_
_entity.id
_entity.type
_entity.pdbx_description
1 polymer ?
#
loop_
_entity_poly.entity_id
_entity_poly.type
_entity_poly.pdbx_seq_one_letter_code
_entity_poly.pdbx_strand_id
1 'polypeptide(L)'
;MGGYAYQGKAILERHMIVGNDWSIDELNSLTTNTTKPGLSQVPLNVTRGKIYFQARVREAFGEYTLEWNGISARVIRPDVECVNGVVHVIDKVLMARRDVTVISGSATSTATALATLAATFVAFAVARTLSR
;
A
#
# COMPACT_ATOMS: atom_id res chain seq x y z
N MET A 1 1.33 -20.54 11.56
CA MET A 1 1.94 -19.34 10.96
C MET A 1 0.82 -18.42 10.51
N GLY A 2 0.81 -17.15 10.94
CA GLY A 2 -0.30 -16.22 10.66
C GLY A 2 -0.50 -15.97 9.16
N GLY A 3 -1.76 -15.90 8.73
CA GLY A 3 -2.16 -15.86 7.31
C GLY A 3 -1.60 -14.71 6.47
N TYR A 4 -0.90 -13.75 7.08
CA TYR A 4 -0.40 -12.52 6.43
C TYR A 4 1.11 -12.31 6.56
N ALA A 5 1.86 -13.29 7.09
CA ALA A 5 3.30 -13.15 7.30
C ALA A 5 4.07 -12.84 6.00
N TYR A 6 3.64 -13.44 4.89
CA TYR A 6 4.23 -13.19 3.58
C TYR A 6 4.03 -11.75 3.10
N GLN A 7 2.84 -11.19 3.32
CA GLN A 7 2.49 -9.83 2.87
C GLN A 7 3.28 -8.80 3.66
N GLY A 8 3.34 -8.95 4.99
CA GLY A 8 4.17 -8.11 5.85
C GLY A 8 5.63 -8.11 5.40
N LYS A 9 6.21 -9.30 5.16
CA LYS A 9 7.58 -9.43 4.65
C LYS A 9 7.77 -8.71 3.32
N ALA A 10 6.87 -8.90 2.36
CA ALA A 10 6.98 -8.28 1.03
C ALA A 10 6.87 -6.75 1.07
N ILE A 11 6.08 -6.20 1.99
CA ILE A 11 5.97 -4.76 2.19
C ILE A 11 7.26 -4.22 2.82
N LEU A 12 7.79 -4.88 3.86
CA LEU A 12 9.02 -4.42 4.51
C LEU A 12 10.24 -4.51 3.59
N GLU A 13 10.38 -5.59 2.81
CA GLU A 13 11.45 -5.75 1.81
C GLU A 13 11.43 -4.65 0.73
N ARG A 14 10.28 -4.00 0.52
CA ARG A 14 10.16 -2.85 -0.41
C ARG A 14 10.74 -1.56 0.17
N HIS A 15 10.70 -1.43 1.49
CA HIS A 15 11.25 -0.27 2.20
C HIS A 15 12.75 -0.44 2.49
N MET A 16 13.31 -1.62 2.19
CA MET A 16 14.72 -1.92 2.37
C MET A 16 15.47 -1.78 1.05
N ILE A 17 16.21 -0.68 0.91
CA ILE A 17 17.16 -0.46 -0.19
C ILE A 17 18.48 -1.12 0.20
N VAL A 18 19.13 -1.78 -0.75
CA VAL A 18 20.37 -2.54 -0.54
C VAL A 18 21.49 -1.95 -1.40
N GLY A 19 22.67 -1.78 -0.81
CA GLY A 19 23.92 -1.52 -1.52
C GLY A 19 24.61 -0.23 -1.10
N ASN A 20 23.87 0.87 -0.97
CA ASN A 20 24.43 2.19 -0.65
C ASN A 20 23.59 2.89 0.41
N ASP A 21 24.27 3.75 1.16
CA ASP A 21 23.69 4.67 2.13
C ASP A 21 23.25 5.92 1.39
N TRP A 22 21.95 6.04 1.14
CA TRP A 22 21.41 7.16 0.39
C TRP A 22 20.93 8.24 1.36
N SER A 23 21.55 9.40 1.34
CA SER A 23 20.99 10.57 2.04
C SER A 23 19.76 11.10 1.31
N ILE A 24 18.83 11.72 2.04
CA ILE A 24 17.60 12.25 1.43
C ILE A 24 17.90 13.35 0.40
N ASP A 25 18.96 14.12 0.60
CA ASP A 25 19.41 15.17 -0.31
C ASP A 25 19.97 14.60 -1.60
N GLU A 26 20.75 13.54 -1.50
CA GLU A 26 21.28 12.83 -2.67
C GLU A 26 20.13 12.25 -3.50
N LEU A 27 19.13 11.63 -2.84
CA LEU A 27 17.93 11.11 -3.49
C LEU A 27 17.13 12.23 -4.18
N ASN A 28 17.01 13.40 -3.57
CA ASN A 28 16.35 14.55 -4.18
C ASN A 28 17.14 15.09 -5.38
N SER A 29 18.46 15.19 -5.27
CA SER A 29 19.33 15.65 -6.37
C SER A 29 19.24 14.72 -7.59
N LEU A 30 19.18 13.41 -7.35
CA LEU A 30 18.98 12.38 -8.36
C LEU A 30 17.62 12.50 -9.06
N THR A 31 16.61 12.89 -8.29
CA THR A 31 15.24 13.08 -8.77
C THR A 31 15.10 14.41 -9.55
N THR A 32 15.87 15.46 -9.23
CA THR A 32 15.76 16.78 -9.88
C THR A 32 16.67 16.94 -11.10
N ASN A 33 17.79 16.21 -11.17
CA ASN A 33 18.79 16.33 -12.24
C ASN A 33 18.39 15.59 -13.55
N THR A 34 17.28 14.88 -13.57
CA THR A 34 16.87 14.10 -14.75
C THR A 34 16.25 15.02 -15.83
N THR A 35 16.94 15.17 -16.96
CA THR A 35 16.59 16.01 -18.14
C THR A 35 15.27 15.66 -18.85
N LYS A 36 14.43 14.81 -18.26
CA LYS A 36 13.07 14.49 -18.74
C LYS A 36 12.07 14.75 -17.60
N PRO A 37 11.30 15.85 -17.65
CA PRO A 37 10.23 16.09 -16.69
C PRO A 37 9.18 14.98 -16.85
N GLY A 38 9.12 14.06 -15.87
CA GLY A 38 8.18 12.93 -15.86
C GLY A 38 8.81 11.54 -15.69
N LEU A 39 10.14 11.40 -15.77
CA LEU A 39 10.88 10.14 -15.54
C LEU A 39 12.03 10.33 -14.54
N SER A 40 11.80 11.18 -13.53
CA SER A 40 12.74 11.48 -12.44
C SER A 40 12.98 10.33 -11.44
N GLN A 41 12.79 9.09 -11.89
CA GLN A 41 12.80 7.93 -11.04
C GLN A 41 14.13 7.21 -11.17
N VAL A 42 14.97 7.31 -10.13
CA VAL A 42 16.24 6.57 -10.11
C VAL A 42 15.98 5.12 -9.68
N PRO A 43 16.49 4.12 -10.44
CA PRO A 43 16.35 2.73 -10.06
C PRO A 43 17.19 2.44 -8.82
N LEU A 44 16.54 1.99 -7.77
CA LEU A 44 17.18 1.62 -6.51
C LEU A 44 16.98 0.14 -6.24
N ASN A 45 18.06 -0.51 -5.85
CA ASN A 45 18.04 -1.95 -5.62
C ASN A 45 17.39 -2.23 -4.27
N VAL A 46 16.35 -3.06 -4.28
CA VAL A 46 15.70 -3.58 -3.07
C VAL A 46 15.88 -5.09 -3.03
N THR A 47 15.64 -5.73 -1.88
CA THR A 47 15.77 -7.19 -1.74
C THR A 47 14.99 -7.97 -2.82
N ARG A 48 13.85 -7.41 -3.27
CA ARG A 48 12.99 -7.98 -4.33
C ARG A 48 13.04 -7.20 -5.64
N GLY A 49 14.24 -6.92 -6.15
CA GLY A 49 14.44 -6.34 -7.48
C GLY A 49 14.76 -4.86 -7.43
N LYS A 50 14.06 -4.04 -8.23
CA LYS A 50 14.29 -2.60 -8.31
C LYS A 50 13.03 -1.82 -7.99
N ILE A 51 13.19 -0.75 -7.23
CA ILE A 51 12.15 0.23 -6.95
C ILE A 51 12.54 1.57 -7.56
N TYR A 52 11.52 2.34 -7.89
CA TYR A 52 11.64 3.65 -8.48
C TYR A 52 10.87 4.60 -7.59
N PHE A 53 11.56 5.42 -6.81
CA PHE A 53 10.91 6.48 -6.05
C PHE A 53 11.47 7.83 -6.45
N GLN A 54 10.68 8.86 -6.17
CA GLN A 54 11.04 10.25 -6.40
C GLN A 54 11.06 10.95 -5.05
N ALA A 55 12.22 11.46 -4.65
CA ALA A 55 12.29 12.36 -3.52
C ALA A 55 12.10 13.80 -4.02
N ARG A 56 11.17 14.53 -3.42
CA ARG A 56 10.86 15.92 -3.73
C ARG A 56 10.90 16.74 -2.46
N VAL A 57 11.57 17.88 -2.51
CA VAL A 57 11.47 18.89 -1.46
C VAL A 57 10.22 19.72 -1.72
N ARG A 58 9.37 19.85 -0.71
CA ARG A 58 8.30 20.85 -0.68
C ARG A 58 8.92 22.17 -0.26
N GLU A 59 8.59 23.23 -1.00
CA GLU A 59 9.11 24.60 -0.77
C GLU A 59 8.79 25.14 0.63
N ALA A 60 7.73 24.61 1.28
CA ALA A 60 7.41 24.93 2.65
C ALA A 60 8.33 24.16 3.62
N PHE A 61 9.19 24.90 4.34
CA PHE A 61 9.99 24.41 5.47
C PHE A 61 11.01 23.29 5.19
N GLY A 62 11.34 23.01 3.93
CA GLY A 62 12.32 21.96 3.59
C GLY A 62 11.79 20.55 3.86
N GLU A 63 10.48 20.35 3.74
CA GLU A 63 9.84 19.06 3.96
C GLU A 63 10.10 18.11 2.78
N TYR A 64 10.68 16.93 3.03
CA TYR A 64 10.87 15.93 1.99
C TYR A 64 9.63 15.05 1.84
N THR A 65 9.23 14.82 0.59
CA THR A 65 8.15 13.95 0.20
C THR A 65 8.68 12.88 -0.75
N LEU A 66 8.38 11.63 -0.47
CA LEU A 66 8.67 10.48 -1.33
C LEU A 66 7.42 10.10 -2.12
N GLU A 67 7.56 10.03 -3.44
CA GLU A 67 6.50 9.56 -4.33
C GLU A 67 6.85 8.20 -4.92
N TRP A 68 5.92 7.25 -4.80
CA TRP A 68 6.03 5.91 -5.36
C TRP A 68 4.67 5.42 -5.84
N ASN A 69 4.53 5.07 -7.13
CA ASN A 69 3.29 4.51 -7.71
C ASN A 69 2.00 5.28 -7.31
N GLY A 70 2.05 6.61 -7.30
CA GLY A 70 0.91 7.46 -6.92
C GLY A 70 0.70 7.61 -5.41
N ILE A 71 1.55 7.02 -4.58
CA ILE A 71 1.58 7.18 -3.13
C ILE A 71 2.62 8.23 -2.79
N SER A 72 2.15 9.31 -2.16
CA SER A 72 3.00 10.36 -1.60
C SER A 72 3.10 10.16 -0.08
N ALA A 73 4.31 9.97 0.41
CA ALA A 73 4.67 9.79 1.82
C ALA A 73 5.62 10.90 2.25
N ARG A 74 5.32 11.55 3.38
CA ARG A 74 6.19 12.57 3.96
C ARG A 74 7.30 11.90 4.76
N VAL A 75 8.52 12.40 4.63
CA VAL A 75 9.65 12.05 5.49
C VAL A 75 9.55 12.88 6.76
N ILE A 76 9.29 12.22 7.89
CA ILE A 76 9.19 12.84 9.22
C ILE A 76 10.59 13.11 9.77
N ARG A 77 11.50 12.16 9.56
CA ARG A 77 12.88 12.25 10.06
C ARG A 77 13.83 11.66 9.03
N PRO A 78 14.56 12.50 8.28
CA PRO A 78 15.57 12.05 7.35
C PRO A 78 16.89 11.69 8.08
N ASP A 79 17.75 10.97 7.38
CA ASP A 79 19.18 10.78 7.67
C ASP A 79 19.50 10.28 9.09
N VAL A 80 18.78 9.27 9.58
CA VAL A 80 19.11 8.62 10.85
C VAL A 80 20.25 7.63 10.62
N GLU A 81 21.46 8.02 11.00
CA GLU A 81 22.67 7.19 10.92
C GLU A 81 22.52 5.90 11.74
N CYS A 82 22.89 4.78 11.11
CA CYS A 82 22.95 3.46 11.71
C CYS A 82 24.32 2.84 11.41
N VAL A 83 24.68 1.79 12.14
CA VAL A 83 26.00 1.11 11.98
C VAL A 83 26.24 0.61 10.56
N ASN A 84 25.18 0.19 9.87
CA ASN A 84 25.24 -0.41 8.53
C ASN A 84 24.27 0.26 7.55
N GLY A 85 24.02 1.56 7.73
CA GLY A 85 23.30 2.34 6.75
C GLY A 85 22.54 3.53 7.32
N VAL A 86 21.54 4.01 6.57
CA VAL A 86 20.74 5.18 6.93
C VAL A 86 19.27 4.84 6.92
N VAL A 87 18.54 5.31 7.94
CA VAL A 87 17.09 5.14 8.06
C VAL A 87 16.39 6.47 7.86
N HIS A 88 15.38 6.46 6.99
CA HIS A 88 14.47 7.58 6.77
C HIS A 88 13.09 7.22 7.30
N VAL A 89 12.58 7.97 8.27
CA VAL A 89 11.26 7.73 8.86
C VAL A 89 10.20 8.43 8.02
N ILE A 90 9.20 7.66 7.56
CA ILE A 90 8.10 8.15 6.73
C ILE A 90 6.76 8.01 7.44
N ASP A 91 5.81 8.88 7.10
CA ASP A 91 4.47 8.90 7.69
C ASP A 91 3.49 7.89 7.08
N LYS A 92 3.82 7.32 5.91
CA LYS A 92 2.93 6.45 5.15
C LYS A 92 3.67 5.24 4.58
N VAL A 93 3.03 4.08 4.69
CA VAL A 93 3.56 2.82 4.17
C VAL A 93 3.36 2.76 2.65
N LEU A 94 4.42 2.39 1.92
CA LEU A 94 4.41 2.22 0.47
C LEU A 94 3.78 0.86 0.08
N MET A 95 2.45 0.78 0.14
CA MET A 95 1.66 -0.41 -0.19
C MET A 95 1.01 -0.29 -1.56
N ALA A 96 1.19 -1.28 -2.44
CA ALA A 96 0.44 -1.34 -3.69
C ALA A 96 -0.93 -2.01 -3.48
N ARG A 97 -1.86 -1.79 -4.41
CA ARG A 97 -3.19 -2.44 -4.41
C ARG A 97 -3.11 -3.96 -4.34
N ARG A 98 -2.06 -4.56 -4.90
CA ARG A 98 -1.78 -6.01 -4.86
C ARG A 98 -1.40 -6.55 -3.47
N ASP A 99 -0.99 -5.68 -2.55
CA ASP A 99 -0.62 -6.08 -1.20
C ASP A 99 -1.85 -6.15 -0.28
N VAL A 100 -2.99 -5.59 -0.69
CA VAL A 100 -4.25 -5.62 0.05
C VAL A 100 -5.00 -6.90 -0.31
N THR A 101 -5.14 -7.81 0.65
CA THR A 101 -6.06 -8.95 0.51
C THR A 101 -7.45 -8.51 0.95
N VAL A 102 -8.34 -8.33 -0.01
CA VAL A 102 -9.76 -8.15 0.29
C VAL A 102 -10.32 -9.53 0.58
N ILE A 103 -10.72 -9.77 1.83
CA ILE A 103 -11.65 -10.85 2.11
C ILE A 103 -12.96 -10.37 1.50
N SER A 104 -13.33 -10.91 0.34
CA SER A 104 -14.68 -10.75 -0.18
C SER A 104 -15.62 -11.37 0.85
N GLY A 105 -16.16 -10.55 1.75
CA GLY A 105 -17.29 -10.97 2.57
C GLY A 105 -18.33 -11.50 1.59
N SER A 106 -18.76 -12.75 1.78
CA SER A 106 -19.71 -13.40 0.89
C SER A 106 -20.88 -12.47 0.66
N ALA A 107 -20.92 -11.85 -0.52
CA ALA A 107 -22.11 -11.12 -0.93
C ALA A 107 -23.19 -12.19 -1.02
N THR A 108 -24.11 -12.21 -0.05
CA THR A 108 -25.32 -13.03 -0.13
C THR A 108 -25.93 -12.71 -1.49
N SER A 109 -25.89 -13.67 -2.40
CA SER A 109 -26.35 -13.43 -3.76
C SER A 109 -27.83 -13.05 -3.69
N THR A 110 -28.26 -12.12 -4.55
CA THR A 110 -29.68 -11.70 -4.63
C THR A 110 -30.63 -12.90 -4.75
N ALA A 111 -30.16 -14.00 -5.34
CA ALA A 111 -30.83 -15.29 -5.36
C ALA A 111 -31.13 -15.89 -3.98
N THR A 112 -30.19 -15.84 -3.02
CA THR A 112 -30.42 -16.37 -1.66
C THR A 112 -31.38 -15.50 -0.86
N ALA A 113 -31.35 -14.17 -1.07
CA ALA A 113 -32.30 -13.25 -0.45
C ALA A 113 -33.75 -13.47 -0.98
N LEU A 114 -33.92 -13.66 -2.29
CA LEU A 114 -35.23 -13.98 -2.86
C LEU A 114 -35.75 -15.35 -2.42
N ALA A 115 -34.89 -16.36 -2.33
CA ALA A 115 -35.28 -17.71 -1.91
C ALA A 115 -35.76 -17.74 -0.44
N THR A 116 -35.10 -17.01 0.45
CA THR A 116 -35.51 -16.92 1.87
C THR A 116 -36.82 -16.13 2.04
N LEU A 117 -37.01 -15.07 1.26
CA LEU A 117 -38.27 -14.32 1.27
C LEU A 117 -39.44 -15.14 0.70
N ALA A 118 -39.22 -15.87 -0.40
CA ALA A 118 -40.22 -16.78 -0.96
C ALA A 118 -40.57 -17.91 0.02
N ALA A 119 -39.58 -18.52 0.67
CA ALA A 119 -39.80 -19.59 1.65
C ALA A 119 -40.62 -19.11 2.86
N THR A 120 -40.34 -17.90 3.36
CA THR A 120 -41.13 -17.32 4.47
C THR A 120 -42.55 -16.98 4.07
N PHE A 121 -42.77 -16.44 2.86
CA PHE A 121 -44.11 -16.22 2.32
C PHE A 121 -44.92 -17.50 2.14
N VAL A 122 -44.32 -18.56 1.59
CA VAL A 122 -44.98 -19.86 1.41
C VAL A 122 -45.33 -20.47 2.77
N ALA A 123 -44.40 -20.45 3.73
CA ALA A 123 -44.66 -20.94 5.08
C ALA A 123 -45.83 -20.19 5.75
N PHE A 124 -45.90 -18.87 5.60
CA PHE A 124 -47.00 -18.06 6.13
C PHE A 124 -48.34 -18.38 5.46
N ALA A 125 -48.35 -18.56 4.13
CA ALA A 125 -49.56 -18.93 3.38
C ALA A 125 -50.09 -20.30 3.81
N VAL A 126 -49.21 -21.30 3.94
CA VAL A 126 -49.56 -22.65 4.38
C VAL A 126 -50.09 -22.66 5.82
N ALA A 127 -49.44 -21.93 6.73
CA ALA A 127 -49.90 -21.79 8.11
C ALA A 127 -51.32 -21.20 8.17
N ARG A 128 -51.61 -20.20 7.32
CA ARG A 128 -52.92 -19.53 7.27
C ARG A 128 -54.03 -20.41 6.67
N THR A 129 -53.68 -21.36 5.81
CA THR A 129 -54.63 -22.34 5.25
C THR A 129 -54.92 -23.51 6.19
N LEU A 130 -53.96 -23.89 7.05
CA LEU A 130 -54.11 -24.97 8.03
C LEU A 130 -54.83 -24.50 9.32
N SER A 131 -54.84 -23.20 9.60
CA SER A 131 -55.54 -22.62 10.76
C SER A 131 -57.03 -22.35 10.51
N ARG A 132 -57.63 -22.93 9.48
CA ARG A 132 -59.02 -22.74 9.07
C ARG A 132 -59.69 -24.10 8.96
#